data_AF-A0A2L2Z5S5-F1
#
_entry.id   AF-A0A2L2Z5S5-F1
#
_cell.length_a   1.000
_cell.length_b   1.000
_cell.length_c   1.000
_cell.angle_alpha   90.00
_cell.angle_beta   90.00
_cell.angle_gamma   90.00
#
_symmetry.space_group_name_H-M   'P 1'
#
loop_
_entity.id
_entity.type
_entity.pdbx_description
1 polymer ?
#
loop_
_entity_poly.entity_id
_entity_poly.type
_entity_poly.pdbx_seq_one_letter_code
_entity_poly.pdbx_strand_id
1 'polypeptide(L)' 'QPVVSGESDDSDQNVESCPICLTRFSEQSLGTPDNCSHTFCLECIQEWSTG' A
#
# COMPACT_ATOMS: atom_id res chain seq x y z
N GLN A 1 -31.39 12.82 20.41
CA GLN A 1 -29.95 12.85 20.70
C GLN A 1 -29.27 11.84 19.79
N PRO A 2 -28.23 12.19 19.02
CA PRO A 2 -27.32 11.18 18.49
C PRO A 2 -26.00 11.28 19.26
N VAL A 3 -25.70 10.26 20.05
CA VAL A 3 -24.37 10.01 20.61
C VAL A 3 -23.97 8.64 20.12
N VAL A 4 -23.02 8.62 19.19
CA VAL A 4 -22.10 7.53 18.81
C VAL A 4 -21.32 8.11 17.61
N SER A 5 -20.34 8.98 17.87
CA SER A 5 -18.93 8.65 18.06
C SER A 5 -18.47 7.64 17.02
N GLY A 6 -17.74 8.15 16.02
CA GLY A 6 -17.36 7.43 14.82
C GLY A 6 -16.83 6.04 15.10
N GLU A 7 -17.44 5.06 14.44
CA GLU A 7 -16.84 3.76 14.19
C GLU A 7 -15.63 4.00 13.27
N SER A 8 -14.49 4.26 13.88
CA SER A 8 -13.19 4.03 13.26
C SER A 8 -13.03 2.53 13.15
N ASP A 9 -13.53 1.96 12.05
CA ASP A 9 -13.29 0.56 11.68
C ASP A 9 -11.82 0.41 11.28
N ASP A 10 -10.97 0.31 12.29
CA ASP A 10 -9.56 -0.06 12.21
C ASP A 10 -9.48 -1.60 12.06
N SER A 11 -9.95 -2.12 10.92
CA SER A 11 -9.96 -3.58 10.68
C SER A 11 -8.91 -4.05 9.67
N ASP A 12 -8.22 -3.16 8.96
CA ASP A 12 -7.04 -3.53 8.16
C ASP A 12 -5.77 -3.17 8.93
N GLN A 13 -5.43 -4.01 9.89
CA GLN A 13 -4.16 -4.02 10.61
C GLN A 13 -2.99 -4.02 9.62
N ASN A 14 -2.51 -2.83 9.23
CA ASN A 14 -1.21 -2.51 8.65
C ASN A 14 -0.60 -3.52 7.67
N VAL A 15 -1.42 -4.20 6.86
CA VAL A 15 -0.91 -5.12 5.85
C VAL A 15 -0.31 -4.28 4.75
N GLU A 16 1.02 -4.10 4.81
CA GLU A 16 1.75 -3.39 3.77
C GLU A 16 1.38 -4.03 2.43
N SER A 17 0.78 -3.23 1.56
CA SER A 17 0.22 -3.66 0.29
C SER A 17 0.61 -2.66 -0.78
N CYS A 18 0.70 -3.13 -2.02
CA CYS A 18 1.10 -2.29 -3.13
C CYS A 18 0.02 -1.23 -3.37
N PRO A 19 0.31 0.08 -3.29
CA PRO A 19 -0.70 1.10 -3.53
C PRO A 19 -1.09 1.21 -5.02
N ILE A 20 -0.36 0.55 -5.94
CA ILE A 20 -0.68 0.52 -7.37
C ILE A 20 -1.68 -0.60 -7.69
N CYS A 21 -1.42 -1.83 -7.24
CA CYS A 21 -2.24 -3.01 -7.56
C CYS A 21 -3.09 -3.54 -6.41
N LEU A 22 -2.96 -2.95 -5.21
CA LEU A 22 -3.64 -3.30 -3.97
C LEU A 22 -3.37 -4.74 -3.46
N THR A 23 -2.39 -5.43 -4.04
CA THR A 23 -1.96 -6.74 -3.59
C THR A 23 -1.10 -6.63 -2.33
N ARG A 24 -1.37 -7.46 -1.33
CA ARG A 24 -0.56 -7.55 -0.10
C ARG A 24 0.88 -7.95 -0.41
N PHE A 25 1.84 -7.34 0.28
CA PHE A 25 3.21 -7.80 0.28
C PHE A 25 3.28 -9.11 1.07
N SER A 26 3.74 -10.17 0.43
CA SER A 26 3.90 -11.49 1.04
C SER A 26 5.24 -12.07 0.65
N GLU A 27 5.36 -12.60 -0.58
CA GLU A 27 6.60 -13.22 -1.08
C GLU A 27 7.08 -12.59 -2.40
N GLN A 28 6.49 -11.46 -2.79
CA GLN A 28 6.88 -10.71 -3.98
C GLN A 28 8.04 -9.78 -3.67
N SER A 29 8.93 -9.60 -4.65
CA SER A 29 9.98 -8.58 -4.58
C SER A 29 9.32 -7.19 -4.46
N LEU A 30 9.86 -6.38 -3.57
CA LEU A 30 9.42 -5.01 -3.34
C LEU A 30 10.43 -4.04 -3.94
N GLY A 31 9.96 -2.90 -4.40
CA GLY A 31 10.80 -1.81 -4.87
C GLY A 31 10.34 -0.47 -4.31
N THR A 32 11.31 0.44 -4.15
CA THR A 32 11.11 1.76 -3.57
C THR A 32 11.75 2.78 -4.53
N PRO A 33 11.05 3.86 -4.92
CA PRO A 33 11.62 4.90 -5.78
C PRO A 33 12.68 5.73 -5.04
N ASP A 34 13.66 6.28 -5.76
CA ASP A 34 14.65 7.20 -5.17
C ASP A 34 14.02 8.51 -4.66
N ASN A 35 12.89 8.91 -5.25
CA ASN A 35 12.25 10.20 -4.98
C ASN A 35 11.28 10.18 -3.79
N CYS A 36 10.98 9.02 -3.20
CA CYS A 36 10.10 8.91 -2.02
C CYS A 36 10.27 7.58 -1.27
N SER A 37 9.86 7.54 0.01
CA SER A 37 10.01 6.37 0.88
C SER A 37 8.89 5.32 0.73
N HIS A 38 8.16 5.32 -0.38
CA HIS A 38 7.00 4.45 -0.56
C HIS A 38 7.38 3.12 -1.20
N THR A 39 6.87 2.02 -0.65
CA THR A 39 7.13 0.67 -1.14
C THR A 39 6.03 0.23 -2.09
N PHE A 40 6.42 -0.38 -3.20
CA PHE A 40 5.53 -0.91 -4.23
C PHE A 40 5.94 -2.33 -4.60
N CYS A 41 5.06 -3.05 -5.29
CA CYS A 41 5.42 -4.31 -5.91
C CYS A 41 6.48 -4.09 -7.00
N LEU A 42 7.50 -4.95 -7.12
CA LEU A 42 8.59 -4.77 -8.08
C LEU A 42 8.07 -4.64 -9.51
N GLU A 43 7.09 -5.46 -9.90
CA GLU A 43 6.43 -5.40 -11.19
C GLU A 43 5.82 -4.01 -11.43
N CYS A 44 5.06 -3.51 -10.46
CA CYS A 44 4.40 -2.22 -10.52
C CYS A 44 5.39 -1.07 -10.69
N ILE A 45 6.46 -1.04 -9.89
CA ILE A 45 7.43 0.06 -9.96
C ILE A 45 8.31 -0.03 -11.20
N GLN A 46 8.61 -1.22 -11.71
CA GLN A 46 9.38 -1.39 -12.95
C GLN A 46 8.63 -0.85 -14.15
N GLU A 47 7.35 -1.22 -14.31
CA GLU A 47 6.49 -0.73 -15.38
C GLU A 47 6.38 0.81 -15.37
N TRP A 48 6.31 1.42 -14.19
CA TRP A 48 6.21 2.87 -14.04
C TRP A 48 7.55 3.59 -14.17
N SER A 49 8.69 2.92 -13.88
CA SER A 49 10.04 3.52 -13.99
C SER A 49 10.56 3.59 -15.42
N THR A 50 9.97 2.84 -16.34
CA THR A 50 10.35 2.82 -17.76
C THR A 50 9.65 3.87 -18.62
N GLY A 51 8.79 4.70 -18.03
CA GLY A 51 8.01 5.76 -18.70
C GLY A 51 8.71 7.11 -18.77
#